data_AF-A0A3N5L9D0-F1
#
_entry.id   AF-A0A3N5L9D0-F1
#
_cell.length_a   1.000
_cell.length_b   1.000
_cell.length_c   1.000
_cell.angle_alpha   90.00
_cell.angle_beta   90.00
_cell.angle_gamma   90.00
#
_symmetry.space_group_name_H-M   'P 1'
#
loop_
_entity.id
_entity.type
_entity.pdbx_description
1 polymer ?
#
loop_
_entity_poly.entity_id
_entity_poly.type
_entity_poly.pdbx_seq_one_letter_code
_entity_poly.pdbx_strand_id
1 'polypeptide(L)'
;MKKITLALLLCCLFSFQVFSQNSKQEKIDGYCSNLDSLIEFDKDIHTAYMVHSISFETNKRAIGKQYTTVKFYYPMPVDSIVETDKGTEFIYIYKSPVKITVEYNIAASQKNIIEYYFNKKGKLILYKYLSKGEYGCNSINKYFEKNKLIREVVLKLSDCNEENALVLQQNSVTAVKIVENARTYLKMFDELVKLEQRDK
;
A
#
# COMPACT_ATOMS: atom_id res chain seq x y z
N MET A 1 -12.25 12.84 50.97
CA MET A 1 -11.08 12.43 50.15
C MET A 1 -11.38 11.26 49.19
N LYS A 2 -12.53 11.25 48.49
CA LYS A 2 -12.90 10.17 47.54
C LYS A 2 -12.92 10.58 46.05
N LYS A 3 -12.74 11.88 45.76
CA LYS A 3 -12.81 12.42 44.38
C LYS A 3 -11.45 12.44 43.66
N ILE A 4 -10.34 12.40 44.40
CA ILE A 4 -8.97 12.45 43.85
C ILE A 4 -8.54 11.08 43.27
N THR A 5 -8.99 9.98 43.88
CA THR A 5 -8.70 8.62 43.40
C THR A 5 -9.39 8.29 42.08
N LEU A 6 -10.56 8.87 41.78
CA LEU A 6 -11.27 8.64 40.52
C LEU A 6 -10.60 9.34 39.33
N ALA A 7 -10.05 10.54 39.54
CA ALA A 7 -9.36 11.30 38.50
C ALA A 7 -8.01 10.66 38.11
N LEU A 8 -7.27 10.10 39.08
CA LEU A 8 -6.01 9.43 38.80
C LEU A 8 -6.21 8.12 38.01
N LEU A 9 -7.27 7.37 38.32
CA LEU A 9 -7.62 6.14 37.61
C LEU A 9 -8.03 6.43 36.15
N LEU A 10 -8.74 7.54 35.92
CA LEU A 10 -9.14 7.98 34.58
C LEU A 10 -7.94 8.40 33.72
N CYS A 11 -6.98 9.15 34.30
CA CYS A 11 -5.76 9.55 33.58
C CYS A 11 -4.86 8.37 33.18
N CYS A 12 -4.79 7.31 34.00
CA CYS A 12 -4.07 6.10 33.64
C CYS A 12 -4.73 5.36 32.47
N LEU A 13 -6.06 5.34 32.37
CA LEU A 13 -6.76 4.64 31.27
C LEU A 13 -6.60 5.34 29.92
N PHE A 14 -6.46 6.66 29.88
CA PHE A 14 -6.24 7.41 28.64
C PHE A 14 -4.81 7.27 28.09
N SER A 15 -3.80 7.16 28.96
CA SER A 15 -2.41 6.99 28.50
C SER A 15 -2.18 5.63 27.83
N PHE A 16 -2.81 4.55 28.32
CA PHE A 16 -2.68 3.22 27.70
C PHE A 16 -3.20 3.16 26.25
N GLN A 17 -4.24 3.93 25.91
CA GLN A 17 -4.80 3.92 24.55
C GLN A 17 -3.85 4.56 23.53
N VAL A 18 -3.14 5.63 23.91
CA VAL A 18 -2.18 6.32 23.05
C VAL A 18 -0.93 5.46 22.81
N PHE A 19 -0.40 4.81 23.87
CA PHE A 19 0.74 3.89 23.73
C PHE A 19 0.41 2.68 22.85
N SER A 20 -0.82 2.14 22.95
CA SER A 20 -1.24 1.00 22.11
C SER A 20 -1.27 1.35 20.62
N GLN A 21 -1.72 2.56 20.24
CA GLN A 21 -1.78 2.98 18.84
C GLN A 21 -0.39 3.21 18.22
N ASN A 22 0.55 3.81 18.97
CA ASN A 22 1.93 4.01 18.49
C ASN A 22 2.62 2.65 18.23
N SER A 23 2.49 1.69 19.15
CA SER A 23 3.08 0.35 18.97
C SER A 23 2.53 -0.42 17.75
N LYS A 24 1.28 -0.16 17.35
CA LYS A 24 0.67 -0.76 16.16
C LYS A 24 1.22 -0.15 14.88
N GLN A 25 1.35 1.17 14.84
CA GLN A 25 1.98 1.85 13.72
C GLN A 25 3.41 1.33 13.51
N GLU A 26 4.24 1.31 14.55
CA GLU A 26 5.63 0.87 14.45
C GLU A 26 5.77 -0.55 13.88
N LYS A 27 4.85 -1.45 14.24
CA LYS A 27 4.80 -2.80 13.65
C LYS A 27 4.46 -2.79 12.16
N ILE A 28 3.50 -1.95 11.74
CA ILE A 28 3.15 -1.80 10.33
C ILE A 28 4.31 -1.20 9.56
N ASP A 29 4.91 -0.13 10.08
CA ASP A 29 6.06 0.55 9.47
C ASP A 29 7.24 -0.43 9.34
N GLY A 30 7.61 -1.15 10.39
CA GLY A 30 8.68 -2.15 10.36
C GLY A 30 8.42 -3.28 9.35
N TYR A 31 7.17 -3.76 9.26
CA TYR A 31 6.80 -4.74 8.23
C TYR A 31 6.95 -4.18 6.81
N CYS A 32 6.46 -2.95 6.57
CA CYS A 32 6.49 -2.34 5.25
C CYS A 32 7.93 -2.00 4.82
N SER A 33 8.77 -1.49 5.72
CA SER A 33 10.18 -1.21 5.45
C SER A 33 10.94 -2.48 5.11
N ASN A 34 10.75 -3.56 5.88
CA ASN A 34 11.37 -4.85 5.57
C ASN A 34 10.89 -5.39 4.21
N LEU A 35 9.61 -5.25 3.90
CA LEU A 35 9.08 -5.65 2.60
C LEU A 35 9.70 -4.84 1.46
N ASP A 36 9.82 -3.52 1.62
CA ASP A 36 10.44 -2.64 0.63
C ASP A 36 11.91 -3.03 0.39
N SER A 37 12.68 -3.28 1.46
CA SER A 37 14.07 -3.76 1.35
C SER A 37 14.18 -5.10 0.62
N LEU A 38 13.27 -6.04 0.90
CA LEU A 38 13.26 -7.33 0.21
C LEU A 38 12.91 -7.18 -1.27
N ILE A 39 11.90 -6.37 -1.62
CA ILE A 39 11.51 -6.12 -3.01
C ILE A 39 12.65 -5.41 -3.76
N GLU A 40 13.33 -4.47 -3.10
CA GLU A 40 14.44 -3.73 -3.71
C GLU A 40 15.66 -4.62 -3.95
N PHE A 41 16.05 -5.42 -2.96
CA PHE A 41 17.12 -6.42 -3.13
C PHE A 41 16.81 -7.40 -4.27
N ASP A 42 15.54 -7.79 -4.41
CA ASP A 42 15.14 -8.78 -5.40
C ASP A 42 15.05 -8.25 -6.84
N LYS A 43 15.14 -6.93 -7.03
CA LYS A 43 15.29 -6.35 -8.39
C LYS A 43 16.57 -6.78 -9.07
N ASP A 44 17.60 -7.11 -8.30
CA ASP A 44 18.93 -7.44 -8.83
C ASP A 44 19.15 -8.96 -8.96
N ILE A 45 18.42 -9.78 -8.18
CA ILE A 45 18.68 -11.24 -8.07
C ILE A 45 17.45 -12.10 -8.44
N HIS A 46 16.24 -11.53 -8.49
CA HIS A 46 14.98 -12.18 -8.92
C HIS A 46 14.67 -13.54 -8.25
N THR A 47 14.78 -13.59 -6.93
CA THR A 47 14.67 -14.84 -6.14
C THR A 47 13.38 -14.98 -5.33
N ALA A 48 12.71 -13.87 -4.97
CA ALA A 48 11.68 -13.90 -3.93
C ALA A 48 10.35 -13.25 -4.36
N TYR A 49 10.39 -12.24 -5.22
CA TYR A 49 9.26 -11.44 -5.65
C TYR A 49 9.26 -11.26 -7.16
N MET A 50 8.08 -11.41 -7.75
CA MET A 50 7.82 -11.07 -9.14
C MET A 50 7.00 -9.78 -9.22
N VAL A 51 7.02 -9.18 -10.41
CA VAL A 51 6.25 -7.97 -10.71
C VAL A 51 5.48 -8.11 -12.00
N HIS A 52 4.16 -7.86 -11.94
CA HIS A 52 3.38 -7.52 -13.12
C HIS A 52 3.23 -6.00 -13.19
N SER A 53 3.32 -5.44 -14.38
CA SER A 53 3.16 -4.00 -14.60
C SER A 53 2.18 -3.73 -15.73
N ILE A 54 1.21 -2.85 -15.49
CA ILE A 54 0.37 -2.27 -16.53
C ILE A 54 0.77 -0.80 -16.68
N SER A 55 1.05 -0.37 -17.90
CA SER A 55 1.36 1.02 -18.21
C SER A 55 0.39 1.56 -19.25
N PHE A 56 -0.08 2.77 -19.02
CA PHE A 56 -0.96 3.51 -19.92
C PHE A 56 -0.39 4.90 -20.15
N GLU A 57 -0.30 5.32 -21.41
CA GLU A 57 0.14 6.65 -21.81
C GLU A 57 -0.96 7.32 -22.63
N THR A 58 -1.27 8.57 -22.30
CA THR A 58 -2.14 9.43 -23.11
C THR A 58 -1.49 10.78 -23.34
N ASN A 59 -1.84 11.41 -24.45
CA ASN A 59 -1.41 12.78 -24.74
C ASN A 59 -2.63 13.67 -24.88
N LYS A 60 -2.81 14.60 -23.95
CA LYS A 60 -3.95 15.53 -23.96
C LYS A 60 -3.48 16.92 -24.35
N ARG A 61 -4.17 17.52 -25.33
CA ARG A 61 -3.92 18.92 -25.73
C ARG A 61 -4.01 19.84 -24.51
N ALA A 62 -3.07 20.78 -24.38
CA ALA A 62 -2.89 21.71 -23.26
C ALA A 62 -2.41 21.14 -21.91
N ILE A 63 -2.38 19.82 -21.71
CA ILE A 63 -1.83 19.18 -20.49
C ILE A 63 -0.50 18.47 -20.78
N GLY A 64 -0.37 17.92 -21.99
CA GLY A 64 0.79 17.15 -22.43
C GLY A 64 0.62 15.64 -22.18
N LYS A 65 1.76 14.95 -22.09
CA LYS A 65 1.83 13.51 -21.85
C LYS A 65 1.47 13.16 -20.41
N GLN A 66 0.54 12.23 -20.26
CA GLN A 66 0.11 11.62 -19.01
C GLN A 66 0.45 10.13 -19.05
N TYR A 67 1.13 9.64 -18.03
CA TYR A 67 1.42 8.24 -17.79
C TYR A 67 0.69 7.77 -16.54
N THR A 68 0.33 6.50 -16.53
CA THR A 68 -0.11 5.77 -15.34
C THR A 68 0.50 4.39 -15.40
N THR A 69 1.25 4.02 -14.37
CA THR A 69 1.86 2.70 -14.23
C THR A 69 1.37 2.07 -12.94
N VAL A 70 0.81 0.87 -13.02
CA VAL A 70 0.43 0.06 -11.88
C VAL A 70 1.35 -1.14 -11.82
N LYS A 71 2.08 -1.30 -10.71
CA LYS A 71 2.98 -2.42 -10.44
C LYS A 71 2.43 -3.26 -9.30
N PHE A 72 2.37 -4.57 -9.51
CA PHE A 72 1.94 -5.55 -8.54
C PHE A 72 3.13 -6.38 -8.10
N TYR A 73 3.54 -6.26 -6.83
CA TYR A 73 4.61 -7.05 -6.27
C TYR A 73 4.02 -8.21 -5.47
N TYR A 74 4.39 -9.42 -5.85
CA TYR A 74 3.88 -10.65 -5.24
C TYR A 74 5.01 -11.67 -5.10
N PRO A 75 4.95 -12.57 -4.10
CA PRO A 75 5.95 -13.60 -3.95
C PRO A 75 6.01 -14.48 -5.21
N MET A 76 7.20 -14.99 -5.54
CA MET A 76 7.37 -15.93 -6.64
C MET A 76 6.33 -17.07 -6.53
N PRO A 77 5.61 -17.39 -7.63
CA PRO A 77 4.68 -18.51 -7.64
C PRO A 77 5.39 -19.80 -7.25
N VAL A 78 4.70 -20.64 -6.49
CA VAL A 78 5.21 -21.97 -6.17
C VAL A 78 4.73 -22.93 -7.24
N ASP A 79 5.64 -23.76 -7.74
CA ASP A 79 5.31 -24.82 -8.68
C ASP A 79 4.44 -25.86 -7.97
N SER A 80 3.28 -26.15 -8.57
CA SER A 80 2.43 -27.25 -8.17
C SER A 80 2.30 -28.23 -9.32
N ILE A 81 2.35 -29.51 -8.99
CA ILE A 81 2.22 -30.59 -9.96
C ILE A 81 0.78 -31.09 -9.92
N VAL A 82 0.14 -31.14 -11.08
CA VAL A 82 -1.19 -31.74 -11.22
C VAL A 82 -1.11 -32.87 -12.23
N GLU A 83 -1.55 -34.06 -11.81
CA GLU A 83 -1.75 -35.17 -12.74
C GLU A 83 -3.09 -34.99 -13.45
N THR A 84 -3.03 -34.91 -14.77
CA THR A 84 -4.20 -34.88 -15.64
C THR A 84 -4.26 -36.17 -16.45
N ASP A 85 -5.41 -36.44 -17.08
CA ASP A 85 -5.57 -37.59 -17.99
C ASP A 85 -4.59 -37.58 -19.18
N LYS A 86 -3.91 -36.45 -19.42
CA LYS A 86 -2.94 -36.24 -20.51
C LYS A 86 -1.47 -36.25 -20.01
N GLY A 87 -1.25 -36.41 -18.71
CA GLY A 87 0.08 -36.42 -18.09
C GLY A 87 0.23 -35.40 -16.96
N THR A 88 1.48 -35.21 -16.55
CA THR A 88 1.86 -34.31 -15.47
C THR A 88 2.00 -32.88 -15.97
N GLU A 89 1.19 -31.96 -15.46
CA GLU A 89 1.26 -30.53 -15.77
C GLU A 89 1.80 -29.73 -14.58
N PHE A 90 2.65 -28.75 -14.86
CA PHE A 90 3.11 -27.78 -13.87
C PHE A 90 2.17 -26.58 -13.86
N ILE A 91 1.54 -26.32 -12.73
CA ILE A 91 0.65 -25.19 -12.52
C ILE A 91 1.30 -24.22 -11.53
N TYR A 92 1.47 -22.97 -11.96
CA TYR A 92 1.92 -21.90 -11.09
C TYR A 92 0.81 -21.46 -10.14
N ILE A 93 1.04 -21.57 -8.83
CA ILE A 93 0.14 -21.03 -7.81
C ILE A 93 0.56 -19.60 -7.47
N TYR A 94 -0.18 -18.65 -8.04
CA TYR A 94 0.02 -17.21 -7.77
C TYR A 94 -0.56 -16.85 -6.41
N LYS A 95 0.22 -16.12 -5.62
CA LYS A 95 -0.22 -15.51 -4.36
C LYS A 95 -0.66 -14.07 -4.63
N SER A 96 -1.59 -13.58 -3.81
CA SER A 96 -2.02 -12.19 -3.89
C SER A 96 -0.84 -11.22 -3.67
N PRO A 97 -0.87 -10.03 -4.29
CA PRO A 97 0.16 -9.01 -4.11
C PRO A 97 0.30 -8.58 -2.66
N VAL A 98 1.55 -8.40 -2.24
CA VAL A 98 1.93 -7.86 -0.93
C VAL A 98 2.07 -6.34 -0.97
N LYS A 99 2.40 -5.80 -2.15
CA LYS A 99 2.50 -4.36 -2.42
C LYS A 99 1.96 -4.07 -3.81
N ILE A 100 1.21 -2.97 -3.93
CA ILE A 100 0.78 -2.42 -5.21
C ILE A 100 1.20 -0.97 -5.26
N THR A 101 1.91 -0.58 -6.31
CA THR A 101 2.34 0.81 -6.54
C THR A 101 1.63 1.36 -7.77
N VAL A 102 1.02 2.53 -7.64
CA VAL A 102 0.38 3.27 -8.72
C VAL A 102 1.12 4.59 -8.89
N GLU A 103 1.84 4.74 -9.99
CA GLU A 103 2.56 5.97 -10.34
C GLU A 103 1.79 6.67 -11.47
N TYR A 104 1.45 7.94 -11.30
CA TYR A 104 0.76 8.69 -12.35
C TYR A 104 1.09 10.18 -12.28
N ASN A 105 0.95 10.88 -13.40
CA ASN A 105 1.04 12.34 -13.43
C ASN A 105 -0.28 12.95 -13.93
N ILE A 106 -0.75 13.98 -13.24
CA ILE A 106 -1.94 14.75 -13.67
C ILE A 106 -1.51 15.81 -14.69
N ALA A 107 -0.33 16.39 -14.51
CA ALA A 107 0.35 17.30 -15.41
C ALA A 107 1.82 16.88 -15.54
N ALA A 108 2.53 17.37 -16.56
CA ALA A 108 3.94 17.06 -16.75
C ALA A 108 4.82 17.41 -15.52
N SER A 109 4.44 18.44 -14.75
CA SER A 109 5.20 18.96 -13.61
C SER A 109 4.92 18.27 -12.27
N GLN A 110 3.96 17.33 -12.19
CA GLN A 110 3.58 16.70 -10.92
C GLN A 110 3.53 15.17 -11.03
N LYS A 111 4.39 14.48 -10.26
CA LYS A 111 4.36 13.03 -10.10
C LYS A 111 3.59 12.64 -8.84
N ASN A 112 2.67 11.71 -8.96
CA ASN A 112 1.94 11.11 -7.85
C ASN A 112 2.30 9.64 -7.76
N ILE A 113 2.49 9.17 -6.54
CA ILE A 113 2.76 7.77 -6.21
C ILE A 113 1.79 7.37 -5.11
N ILE A 114 1.07 6.28 -5.34
CA ILE A 114 0.24 5.63 -4.33
C ILE A 114 0.80 4.24 -4.09
N GLU A 115 0.93 3.85 -2.82
CA GLU A 115 1.35 2.53 -2.43
C GLU A 115 0.30 1.91 -1.51
N TYR A 116 -0.15 0.71 -1.87
CA TYR A 116 -1.01 -0.13 -1.05
C TYR A 116 -0.19 -1.30 -0.53
N TYR A 117 -0.15 -1.46 0.78
CA TYR A 117 0.52 -2.58 1.45
C TYR A 117 -0.51 -3.52 2.06
N PHE A 118 -0.29 -4.81 1.84
CA PHE A 118 -1.18 -5.86 2.30
C PHE A 118 -0.45 -6.77 3.28
N ASN A 119 -1.17 -7.24 4.29
CA ASN A 119 -0.64 -8.29 5.14
C ASN A 119 -0.73 -9.66 4.46
N LYS A 120 -0.18 -10.69 5.12
CA LYS A 120 -0.22 -12.10 4.66
C LYS A 120 -1.64 -12.66 4.40
N LYS A 121 -2.70 -11.99 4.86
CA LYS A 121 -4.11 -12.36 4.64
C LYS A 121 -4.77 -11.53 3.53
N GLY A 122 -3.98 -10.78 2.75
CA GLY A 122 -4.47 -9.91 1.68
C GLY A 122 -5.31 -8.71 2.16
N LYS A 123 -5.16 -8.29 3.43
CA LYS A 123 -5.87 -7.11 3.96
C LYS A 123 -4.98 -5.89 3.92
N LEU A 124 -5.54 -4.77 3.48
CA LEU A 124 -4.87 -3.47 3.48
C LEU A 124 -4.45 -3.11 4.91
N ILE A 125 -3.17 -2.77 5.08
CA ILE A 125 -2.61 -2.34 6.37
C ILE A 125 -2.02 -0.93 6.30
N LEU A 126 -1.56 -0.51 5.13
CA LEU A 126 -1.02 0.83 4.91
C LEU A 126 -1.34 1.30 3.50
N TYR A 127 -1.78 2.54 3.41
CA TYR A 127 -1.87 3.33 2.21
C TYR A 127 -0.90 4.48 2.34
N LYS A 128 0.01 4.65 1.37
CA LYS A 128 0.85 5.84 1.25
C LYS A 128 0.48 6.59 -0.02
N TYR A 129 0.35 7.90 0.08
CA TYR A 129 0.25 8.79 -1.05
C TYR A 129 1.38 9.79 -0.98
N LEU A 130 2.08 9.96 -2.09
CA LEU A 130 3.12 10.96 -2.27
C LEU A 130 2.82 11.74 -3.54
N SER A 131 2.75 13.06 -3.42
CA SER A 131 2.74 13.98 -4.55
C SER A 131 4.01 14.80 -4.52
N LYS A 132 4.79 14.78 -5.60
CA LYS A 132 6.03 15.54 -5.72
C LYS A 132 6.08 16.24 -7.08
N GLY A 133 6.39 17.53 -7.06
CA GLY A 133 6.57 18.31 -8.27
C GLY A 133 6.96 19.74 -8.00
N GLU A 134 6.87 20.59 -9.02
CA GLU A 134 7.31 21.99 -8.98
C GLU A 134 6.56 22.83 -7.93
N TYR A 135 5.34 22.44 -7.56
CA TYR A 135 4.48 23.18 -6.63
C TYR A 135 4.52 22.63 -5.20
N GLY A 136 5.46 21.73 -4.91
CA GLY A 136 5.73 21.22 -3.57
C GLY A 136 5.54 19.71 -3.43
N CYS A 137 5.68 19.27 -2.18
CA CYS A 137 5.67 17.86 -1.82
C CYS A 137 4.66 17.60 -0.69
N ASN A 138 3.76 16.64 -0.90
CA ASN A 138 2.77 16.25 0.09
C ASN A 138 2.78 14.74 0.26
N SER A 139 2.79 14.27 1.50
CA SER A 139 2.69 12.85 1.82
C SER A 139 1.55 12.58 2.79
N ILE A 140 0.83 11.49 2.57
CA ILE A 140 -0.26 11.03 3.43
C ILE A 140 -0.10 9.53 3.66
N ASN A 141 0.05 9.14 4.92
CA ASN A 141 0.05 7.75 5.34
C ASN A 141 -1.24 7.45 6.10
N LYS A 142 -1.97 6.42 5.68
CA LYS A 142 -3.18 5.93 6.35
C LYS A 142 -3.01 4.48 6.75
N TYR A 143 -3.11 4.23 8.04
CA TYR A 143 -2.91 2.92 8.66
C TYR A 143 -4.25 2.24 8.87
N PHE A 144 -4.32 0.95 8.56
CA PHE A 144 -5.55 0.17 8.60
C PHE A 144 -5.40 -1.10 9.44
N GLU A 145 -6.47 -1.44 10.15
CA GLU A 145 -6.62 -2.74 10.81
C GLU A 145 -8.01 -3.29 10.51
N LYS A 146 -8.08 -4.52 9.98
CA LYS A 146 -9.35 -5.15 9.56
C LYS A 146 -10.20 -4.24 8.65
N ASN A 147 -9.55 -3.55 7.71
CA ASN A 147 -10.15 -2.57 6.78
C ASN A 147 -10.73 -1.31 7.46
N LYS A 148 -10.41 -1.04 8.73
CA LYS A 148 -10.80 0.20 9.40
C LYS A 148 -9.58 1.10 9.55
N LEU A 149 -9.75 2.39 9.27
CA LEU A 149 -8.70 3.39 9.49
C LEU A 149 -8.41 3.47 11.00
N ILE A 150 -7.15 3.28 11.38
CA ILE A 150 -6.69 3.40 12.77
C ILE A 150 -5.87 4.67 12.99
N ARG A 151 -5.21 5.20 11.95
CA ARG A 151 -4.40 6.42 12.03
C ARG A 151 -4.20 7.05 10.66
N GLU A 152 -4.11 8.37 10.63
CA GLU A 152 -3.69 9.14 9.45
C GLU A 152 -2.58 10.12 9.86
N VAL A 153 -1.51 10.13 9.07
CA VAL A 153 -0.35 11.01 9.23
C VAL A 153 -0.22 11.79 7.93
N VAL A 154 -0.34 13.11 8.02
CA VAL A 154 -0.19 14.02 6.89
C VAL A 154 1.12 14.78 7.08
N LEU A 155 2.01 14.66 6.11
CA LEU A 155 3.26 15.40 6.06
C LEU A 155 3.16 16.43 4.94
N LYS A 156 3.16 17.71 5.31
CA LYS A 156 3.37 18.80 4.34
C LYS A 156 4.87 19.09 4.33
N LEU A 157 5.50 18.79 3.20
CA LEU A 157 6.93 19.00 3.02
C LEU A 157 7.09 20.31 2.26
N SER A 158 7.43 21.38 2.98
CA SER A 158 7.67 22.71 2.39
C SER A 158 8.77 22.65 1.32
N ASP A 159 9.76 21.76 1.44
CA ASP A 159 10.85 21.57 0.48
C ASP A 159 11.47 20.16 0.49
N CYS A 160 10.67 19.10 0.62
CA CYS A 160 11.16 17.74 0.93
C CYS A 160 11.91 17.60 2.28
N ASN A 161 12.03 18.68 3.07
CA ASN A 161 12.47 18.67 4.46
C ASN A 161 11.24 18.53 5.38
N GLU A 162 11.30 17.58 6.30
CA GLU A 162 10.23 17.21 7.23
C GLU A 162 9.97 18.30 8.28
N GLU A 163 9.20 19.33 7.95
CA GLU A 163 8.94 20.40 8.94
C GLU A 163 7.57 20.39 9.59
N ASN A 164 6.54 19.72 9.07
CA ASN A 164 5.25 19.70 9.78
C ASN A 164 4.45 18.41 9.54
N ALA A 165 4.56 17.48 10.49
CA ALA A 165 3.72 16.29 10.57
C ALA A 165 2.43 16.59 11.36
N LEU A 166 1.30 16.67 10.66
CA LEU A 166 0.00 16.78 11.30
C LEU A 166 -0.63 15.39 11.41
N VAL A 167 -0.84 14.94 12.65
CA VAL A 167 -1.59 13.71 12.94
C VAL A 167 -3.06 14.09 13.03
N LEU A 168 -3.84 13.72 12.00
CA LEU A 168 -5.29 13.90 12.00
C LEU A 168 -5.96 12.56 12.30
N GLN A 169 -6.91 12.56 13.23
CA GLN A 169 -7.80 11.41 13.41
C GLN A 169 -9.10 11.63 12.62
N GLN A 170 -9.47 10.59 11.86
CA GLN A 170 -10.79 10.34 11.25
C GLN A 170 -11.24 11.27 10.13
N ASN A 171 -10.98 10.84 8.88
CA ASN A 171 -11.85 11.16 7.76
C ASN A 171 -12.34 9.86 7.10
N SER A 172 -13.52 9.39 7.53
CA SER A 172 -14.01 8.02 7.28
C SER A 172 -14.38 7.74 5.82
N VAL A 173 -14.90 8.74 5.10
CA VAL A 173 -15.37 8.58 3.70
C VAL A 173 -14.21 8.27 2.76
N THR A 174 -13.07 8.95 2.92
CA THR A 174 -11.87 8.71 2.11
C THR A 174 -11.27 7.35 2.38
N ALA A 175 -11.33 6.87 3.63
CA ALA A 175 -10.80 5.56 4.01
C ALA A 175 -11.58 4.40 3.35
N VAL A 176 -12.91 4.51 3.24
CA VAL A 176 -13.74 3.50 2.56
C VAL A 176 -13.34 3.38 1.08
N LYS A 177 -13.25 4.52 0.37
CA LYS A 177 -12.83 4.55 -1.04
C LYS A 177 -11.44 3.96 -1.26
N ILE A 178 -10.50 4.20 -0.35
CA ILE A 178 -9.15 3.62 -0.41
C ILE A 178 -9.20 2.09 -0.32
N VAL A 179 -10.00 1.54 0.60
CA VAL A 179 -10.17 0.09 0.74
C VAL A 179 -10.86 -0.50 -0.49
N GLU A 180 -11.85 0.18 -1.06
CA GLU A 180 -12.52 -0.24 -2.29
C GLU A 180 -11.55 -0.25 -3.47
N ASN A 181 -10.78 0.81 -3.67
CA ASN A 181 -9.76 0.89 -4.71
C ASN A 181 -8.71 -0.22 -4.56
N ALA A 182 -8.24 -0.49 -3.33
CA ALA A 182 -7.32 -1.57 -3.05
C ALA A 182 -7.88 -2.94 -3.50
N ARG A 183 -9.17 -3.20 -3.26
CA ARG A 183 -9.85 -4.42 -3.74
C ARG A 183 -9.96 -4.47 -5.25
N THR A 184 -10.22 -3.34 -5.90
CA THR A 184 -10.27 -3.25 -7.37
C THR A 184 -8.91 -3.59 -7.98
N TYR A 185 -7.81 -3.09 -7.40
CA TYR A 185 -6.47 -3.46 -7.86
C TYR A 185 -6.17 -4.95 -7.65
N LEU A 186 -6.55 -5.53 -6.50
CA LEU A 186 -6.39 -6.98 -6.29
C LEU A 186 -7.15 -7.80 -7.34
N LYS A 187 -8.40 -7.42 -7.66
CA LYS A 187 -9.16 -8.07 -8.75
C LYS A 187 -8.47 -7.91 -10.11
N MET A 188 -7.91 -6.73 -10.38
CA MET A 188 -7.16 -6.48 -11.62
C MET A 188 -5.96 -7.42 -11.74
N PHE A 189 -5.23 -7.65 -10.65
CA PHE A 189 -4.16 -8.64 -10.63
C PHE A 189 -4.67 -10.06 -10.89
N ASP A 190 -5.76 -10.47 -10.24
CA ASP A 190 -6.33 -11.82 -10.45
C ASP A 190 -6.72 -12.04 -11.93
N GLU A 191 -7.26 -11.01 -12.59
CA GLU A 191 -7.56 -11.09 -14.02
C GLU A 191 -6.30 -11.14 -14.91
N LEU A 192 -5.24 -10.40 -14.56
CA LEU A 192 -3.95 -10.50 -15.26
C LEU A 192 -3.36 -11.92 -15.19
N VAL A 193 -3.38 -12.53 -14.00
CA VAL A 193 -2.89 -13.89 -13.80
C VAL A 193 -3.71 -14.89 -14.63
N LYS A 194 -5.03 -14.76 -14.65
CA LYS A 194 -5.89 -15.62 -15.49
C LYS A 194 -5.59 -15.48 -16.97
N LEU A 195 -5.27 -14.28 -17.44
CA LEU A 195 -4.87 -14.06 -18.83
C LEU A 195 -3.54 -14.76 -19.13
N GLU A 196 -2.54 -14.59 -18.26
CA GLU A 196 -1.25 -15.27 -18.41
C GLU A 196 -1.39 -16.80 -18.44
N GLN A 197 -2.27 -17.34 -17.60
CA GLN A 197 -2.56 -18.78 -17.56
C GLN A 197 -3.29 -19.30 -18.81
N ARG A 198 -4.02 -18.45 -19.54
CA ARG A 198 -4.71 -18.84 -20.78
C ARG A 198 -3.79 -18.84 -21.99
N ASP A 199 -2.74 -18.04 -21.96
CA ASP A 199 -1.77 -17.93 -23.06
C ASP A 199 -0.67 -19.00 -22.98
N LYS A 200 -0.65 -19.82 -21.91
CA LYS A 200 0.22 -20.99 -21.74
C LYS A 200 -0.47 -22.26 -22.22
#